data_AF-A0A5Q2MYT3-F1
#
_entry.id   AF-A0A5Q2MYT3-F1
#
_cell.length_a   1.000
_cell.length_b   1.000
_cell.length_c   1.000
_cell.angle_alpha   90.00
_cell.angle_beta   90.00
_cell.angle_gamma   90.00
#
_symmetry.space_group_name_H-M   'P 1'
#
loop_
_entity.id
_entity.type
_entity.pdbx_description
1 polymer ?
#
loop_
_entity_poly.entity_id
_entity_poly.type
_entity_poly.pdbx_seq_one_letter_code
_entity_poly.pdbx_strand_id
1 'polypeptide(L)'
;MLSIPLHNRFHHGAALVSIANAFFLLFVSWEKYITKACSACSFIPWLTVGDEFIGLLGAGMAFFIAGLASLAGRNVFLGYLAFYLTLFSLVFGTLIQLGRFWSLGSFCTQCLLSDALFSLTAMLLALWLWKKRQDKKENLHYAR
;
A
#
# COMPACT_ATOMS: atom_id res chain seq x y z
N MET A 1 -6.46 -32.56 2.82
CA MET A 1 -6.89 -31.16 2.63
C MET A 1 -6.55 -30.38 3.90
N LEU A 2 -5.43 -29.64 3.92
CA LEU A 2 -5.11 -28.75 5.02
C LEU A 2 -6.08 -27.55 4.96
N SER A 3 -7.04 -27.51 5.88
CA SER A 3 -7.83 -26.32 6.17
C SER A 3 -6.89 -25.25 6.73
N ILE A 4 -6.30 -24.44 5.85
CA ILE A 4 -5.55 -23.25 6.25
C ILE A 4 -6.53 -22.41 7.09
N PRO A 5 -6.26 -22.18 8.39
CA PRO A 5 -7.19 -21.51 9.28
C PRO A 5 -7.52 -20.13 8.70
N LEU A 6 -8.79 -19.74 8.74
CA LEU A 6 -9.31 -18.49 8.15
C LEU A 6 -8.54 -17.25 8.65
N HIS A 7 -7.91 -17.33 9.83
CA HIS A 7 -6.98 -16.35 10.38
C HIS A 7 -5.82 -16.01 9.41
N ASN A 8 -5.32 -16.98 8.62
CA ASN A 8 -4.18 -16.78 7.73
C ASN A 8 -4.52 -16.06 6.42
N ARG A 9 -5.80 -15.89 6.08
CA ARG A 9 -6.19 -15.40 4.76
C ARG A 9 -6.09 -13.89 4.59
N PHE A 10 -6.28 -13.11 5.66
CA PHE A 10 -6.33 -11.65 5.56
C PHE A 10 -4.97 -11.01 5.25
N HIS A 11 -3.90 -11.44 5.91
CA HIS A 11 -2.56 -10.91 5.61
C HIS A 11 -2.01 -11.42 4.27
N HIS A 12 -2.37 -12.63 3.85
CA HIS A 12 -2.09 -13.11 2.49
C HIS A 12 -2.85 -12.28 1.45
N GLY A 13 -4.13 -11.96 1.71
CA GLY A 13 -4.90 -11.04 0.86
C GLY A 13 -4.26 -9.66 0.78
N ALA A 14 -3.82 -9.09 1.90
CA ALA A 14 -3.12 -7.82 1.93
C ALA A 14 -1.81 -7.86 1.12
N ALA A 15 -1.04 -8.96 1.23
CA ALA A 15 0.17 -9.15 0.43
C ALA A 15 -0.14 -9.21 -1.07
N LEU A 16 -1.18 -9.96 -1.48
CA LEU A 16 -1.59 -10.06 -2.88
C LEU A 16 -2.06 -8.70 -3.45
N VAL A 17 -2.88 -7.96 -2.71
CA VAL A 17 -3.33 -6.62 -3.11
C VAL A 17 -2.14 -5.67 -3.24
N SER A 18 -1.19 -5.73 -2.29
CA SER A 18 0.02 -4.90 -2.34
C SER A 18 0.92 -5.26 -3.52
N ILE A 19 1.07 -6.55 -3.87
CA ILE A 19 1.78 -6.99 -5.08
C ILE A 19 1.10 -6.48 -6.34
N ALA A 20 -0.23 -6.59 -6.43
CA ALA A 20 -0.99 -6.08 -7.56
C ALA A 20 -0.79 -4.56 -7.72
N ASN A 21 -0.81 -3.81 -6.60
CA ASN A 21 -0.52 -2.38 -6.62
C ASN A 21 0.91 -2.07 -7.08
N ALA A 22 1.90 -2.88 -6.66
CA ALA A 22 3.28 -2.73 -7.09
C ALA A 22 3.43 -2.88 -8.62
N PHE A 23 2.83 -3.91 -9.21
CA PHE A 23 2.83 -4.11 -10.66
C PHE A 23 2.10 -2.99 -11.40
N PHE A 24 0.95 -2.54 -10.87
CA PHE A 24 0.23 -1.41 -11.44
C PHE A 24 1.09 -0.14 -11.45
N LEU A 25 1.77 0.17 -10.35
CA LEU A 25 2.67 1.33 -10.26
C LEU A 25 3.90 1.20 -11.17
N LEU A 26 4.46 -0.01 -11.33
CA LEU A 26 5.52 -0.25 -12.32
C LEU A 26 5.02 -0.02 -13.75
N PHE A 27 3.82 -0.49 -14.09
CA PHE A 27 3.21 -0.26 -15.39
C PHE A 27 2.99 1.23 -15.66
N VAL A 28 2.43 1.96 -14.68
CA VAL A 28 2.24 3.42 -14.77
C VAL A 28 3.57 4.16 -14.94
N SER A 29 4.61 3.76 -14.19
CA SER A 29 5.94 4.36 -14.29
C SER A 29 6.57 4.10 -15.66
N TRP A 30 6.41 2.88 -16.17
CA TRP A 30 6.88 2.48 -17.49
C TRP A 30 6.18 3.25 -18.61
N GLU A 31 4.84 3.37 -18.54
CA GLU A 31 4.04 4.13 -19.50
C GLU A 31 4.50 5.59 -19.55
N LYS A 32 4.70 6.22 -18.38
CA LYS A 32 5.20 7.60 -18.28
C LYS A 32 6.62 7.75 -18.82
N TYR A 33 7.48 6.76 -18.60
CA TYR A 33 8.85 6.75 -19.11
C TYR A 33 8.90 6.65 -20.65
N ILE A 34 8.12 5.73 -21.24
CA ILE A 34 8.13 5.49 -22.69
C ILE A 34 7.43 6.60 -23.47
N THR A 35 6.26 7.04 -23.03
CA THR A 35 5.44 7.94 -23.84
C THR A 35 6.04 9.34 -23.96
N LYS A 36 7.03 9.70 -23.12
CA LYS A 36 7.60 11.06 -23.01
C LYS A 36 6.52 12.15 -23.04
N ALA A 37 5.28 11.80 -22.71
CA ALA A 37 4.11 12.64 -22.82
C ALA A 37 4.13 13.57 -21.61
N CYS A 38 5.03 14.54 -21.75
CA CYS A 38 5.21 15.68 -20.90
C CYS A 38 5.85 15.42 -19.53
N SER A 39 7.13 15.05 -19.51
CA SER A 39 7.99 15.25 -18.33
C SER A 39 8.01 16.72 -17.84
N ALA A 40 7.57 17.66 -18.69
CA ALA A 40 7.39 19.07 -18.36
C ALA A 40 5.96 19.46 -17.92
N CYS A 41 4.90 18.68 -18.21
CA CYS A 41 3.51 19.06 -17.84
C CYS A 41 3.08 18.48 -16.49
N SER A 42 3.76 17.46 -15.99
CA SER A 42 3.52 16.89 -14.66
C SER A 42 4.53 17.36 -13.63
N PHE A 43 5.22 18.48 -13.89
CA PHE A 43 6.16 19.05 -12.95
C PHE A 43 5.37 19.69 -11.82
N ILE A 44 5.35 19.02 -10.67
CA ILE A 44 4.88 19.62 -9.43
C ILE A 44 6.02 20.55 -8.97
N PRO A 45 5.86 21.89 -8.99
CA PRO A 45 6.98 22.82 -8.88
C PRO A 45 7.77 22.75 -7.56
N TRP A 46 7.21 22.14 -6.51
CA TRP A 46 7.88 21.89 -5.23
C TRP A 46 8.48 20.48 -5.09
N LEU A 47 8.29 19.59 -6.08
CA LEU A 47 8.83 18.24 -6.05
C LEU A 47 9.77 18.07 -7.25
N THR A 48 11.08 18.17 -6.99
CA THR A 48 12.15 18.04 -8.00
C THR A 48 12.32 16.61 -8.55
N VAL A 49 11.38 15.71 -8.25
CA VAL A 49 11.43 14.29 -8.58
C VAL A 49 10.43 14.04 -9.70
N GLY A 50 10.88 13.41 -10.79
CA GLY A 50 10.00 13.05 -11.91
C GLY A 50 8.87 12.12 -11.48
N ASP A 51 7.70 12.26 -12.10
CA ASP A 51 6.50 11.47 -11.82
C ASP A 51 6.75 9.95 -11.95
N GLU A 52 7.67 9.55 -12.82
CA GLU A 52 8.13 8.16 -13.00
C GLU A 52 8.90 7.63 -11.78
N PHE A 53 9.72 8.47 -11.14
CA PHE A 53 10.46 8.09 -9.93
C PHE A 53 9.53 7.94 -8.73
N ILE A 54 8.49 8.76 -8.63
CA ILE A 54 7.46 8.64 -7.61
C ILE A 54 6.74 7.29 -7.75
N GLY A 55 6.37 6.92 -8.98
CA GLY A 55 5.75 5.62 -9.26
C GLY A 55 6.66 4.44 -8.92
N LEU A 56 7.96 4.52 -9.24
CA LEU A 56 8.97 3.51 -8.87
C LEU A 56 9.15 3.39 -7.35
N LEU A 57 9.21 4.52 -6.63
CA LEU A 57 9.30 4.53 -5.16
C LEU A 57 8.03 3.90 -4.54
N GLY A 58 6.85 4.26 -5.06
CA GLY A 58 5.59 3.67 -4.63
C GLY A 58 5.54 2.16 -4.89
N ALA A 59 6.04 1.70 -6.05
CA ALA A 59 6.12 0.28 -6.38
C ALA A 59 7.07 -0.48 -5.45
N GLY A 60 8.27 0.07 -5.20
CA GLY A 60 9.22 -0.50 -4.25
C GLY A 60 8.63 -0.61 -2.85
N MET A 61 7.91 0.43 -2.42
CA MET A 61 7.20 0.44 -1.14
C MET A 61 6.09 -0.61 -1.07
N ALA A 62 5.32 -0.77 -2.14
CA ALA A 62 4.28 -1.79 -2.24
C ALA A 62 4.84 -3.22 -2.20
N PHE A 63 6.00 -3.48 -2.84
CA PHE A 63 6.70 -4.76 -2.69
C PHE A 63 7.20 -5.00 -1.27
N PHE A 64 7.75 -3.97 -0.63
CA PHE A 64 8.23 -4.07 0.75
C PHE A 64 7.08 -4.38 1.72
N ILE A 65 5.95 -3.67 1.59
CA ILE A 65 4.73 -3.94 2.35
C ILE A 65 4.23 -5.37 2.11
N ALA A 66 4.25 -5.85 0.87
CA ALA A 66 3.85 -7.23 0.56
C ALA A 66 4.74 -8.27 1.25
N GLY A 67 6.06 -8.06 1.25
CA GLY A 67 7.02 -8.92 1.94
C GLY A 67 6.75 -8.97 3.44
N LEU A 68 6.54 -7.81 4.06
CA LEU A 68 6.21 -7.70 5.48
C LEU A 68 4.86 -8.35 5.81
N ALA A 69 3.84 -8.14 4.97
CA ALA A 69 2.51 -8.74 5.13
C ALA A 69 2.54 -10.26 5.00
N SER A 70 3.36 -10.80 4.09
CA SER A 70 3.57 -12.26 3.96
C SER A 70 4.26 -12.86 5.20
N LEU A 71 5.19 -12.13 5.80
CA LEU A 71 5.91 -12.55 7.02
C LEU A 71 5.15 -12.23 8.32
N ALA A 72 4.04 -11.47 8.27
CA ALA A 72 3.25 -11.07 9.43
C ALA A 72 2.68 -12.27 10.23
N GLY A 73 2.48 -13.41 9.56
CA GLY A 73 2.07 -14.66 10.21
C GLY A 73 3.11 -15.19 11.20
N ARG A 74 4.41 -14.96 10.95
CA ARG A 74 5.51 -15.37 11.84
C ARG A 74 5.70 -14.40 12.99
N ASN A 75 5.67 -13.10 12.71
CA ASN A 75 5.91 -12.05 13.69
C ASN A 75 4.84 -10.95 13.59
N VAL A 76 4.07 -10.76 14.66
CA VAL A 76 3.00 -9.75 14.72
C VAL A 76 3.55 -8.33 14.55
N PHE A 77 4.78 -8.07 15.01
CA PHE A 77 5.46 -6.78 14.82
C PHE A 77 5.62 -6.41 13.34
N LEU A 78 5.89 -7.38 12.46
CA LEU A 78 6.01 -7.13 11.02
C LEU A 78 4.66 -6.73 10.40
N GLY A 79 3.55 -7.28 10.92
CA GLY A 79 2.21 -6.87 10.51
C GLY A 79 1.87 -5.44 10.94
N TYR A 80 2.28 -5.02 12.14
CA TYR A 80 2.17 -3.61 12.56
C TYR A 80 3.01 -2.69 11.68
N LEU A 81 4.27 -3.08 11.39
CA LEU A 81 5.14 -2.30 10.52
C LEU A 81 4.53 -2.16 9.11
N ALA A 82 4.05 -3.26 8.51
CA ALA A 82 3.36 -3.23 7.22
C ALA A 82 2.15 -2.28 7.24
N PHE A 83 1.37 -2.30 8.32
CA PHE A 83 0.21 -1.43 8.47
C PHE A 83 0.61 0.06 8.53
N TYR A 84 1.59 0.42 9.36
CA TYR A 84 2.10 1.79 9.44
C TYR A 84 2.68 2.29 8.12
N LEU A 85 3.43 1.43 7.42
CA LEU A 85 3.99 1.76 6.12
C LEU A 85 2.90 1.98 5.07
N THR A 86 1.83 1.17 5.11
CA THR A 86 0.67 1.37 4.22
C THR A 86 -0.04 2.70 4.50
N LEU A 87 -0.24 3.04 5.77
CA LEU A 87 -0.83 4.33 6.15
C LEU A 87 0.05 5.51 5.74
N PHE A 88 1.36 5.38 5.91
CA PHE A 88 2.31 6.40 5.47
C PHE A 88 2.23 6.61 3.96
N SER A 89 2.18 5.53 3.16
CA SER A 89 2.01 5.61 1.71
C SER A 89 0.71 6.30 1.31
N LEU A 90 -0.40 6.05 2.02
CA LEU A 90 -1.68 6.74 1.78
C LEU A 90 -1.59 8.24 2.04
N VAL A 91 -1.01 8.64 3.18
CA VAL A 91 -0.84 10.05 3.51
C VAL A 91 0.06 10.73 2.48
N PHE A 92 1.16 10.08 2.10
CA PHE A 92 2.07 10.62 1.10
C PHE A 92 1.41 10.72 -0.29
N GLY A 93 0.69 9.69 -0.74
CA GLY A 93 -0.04 9.68 -2.01
C GLY A 93 -1.11 10.77 -2.08
N THR A 94 -1.91 10.92 -1.02
CA THR A 94 -2.93 11.97 -0.94
C THR A 94 -2.33 13.38 -0.93
N LEU A 95 -1.20 13.60 -0.26
CA LEU A 95 -0.47 14.88 -0.30
C LEU A 95 0.02 15.21 -1.71
N ILE A 96 0.53 14.21 -2.45
CA ILE A 96 0.92 14.39 -3.85
C ILE A 96 -0.29 14.76 -4.71
N GLN A 97 -1.42 14.09 -4.53
CA GLN A 97 -2.65 14.41 -5.28
C GLN A 97 -3.15 15.82 -4.98
N LEU A 98 -3.18 16.22 -3.71
CA LEU A 98 -3.59 17.56 -3.29
C LEU A 98 -2.68 18.61 -3.92
N GLY A 99 -1.37 18.36 -3.88
CA GLY A 99 -0.39 19.21 -4.52
C GLY A 99 -0.62 19.33 -6.03
N ARG A 100 -0.83 18.20 -6.71
CA ARG A 100 -1.11 18.19 -8.15
C ARG A 100 -2.37 18.96 -8.49
N PHE A 101 -3.43 18.83 -7.69
CA PHE A 101 -4.67 19.57 -7.87
C PHE A 101 -4.46 21.08 -7.72
N TRP A 102 -3.68 21.52 -6.73
CA TRP A 102 -3.35 22.94 -6.56
C TRP A 102 -2.49 23.49 -7.70
N SER A 103 -1.57 22.70 -8.26
CA SER A 103 -0.67 23.18 -9.31
C SER A 103 -1.27 23.11 -10.72
N LEU A 104 -2.03 22.05 -11.03
CA LEU A 104 -2.47 21.73 -12.40
C LEU A 104 -4.01 21.71 -12.53
N GLY A 105 -4.76 21.91 -11.45
CA GLY A 105 -6.23 21.91 -11.45
C GLY A 105 -6.88 20.56 -11.77
N SER A 106 -6.11 19.47 -11.77
CA SER A 106 -6.58 18.14 -12.20
C SER A 106 -6.08 17.03 -11.28
N PHE A 107 -6.88 15.96 -11.17
CA PHE A 107 -6.54 14.75 -10.42
C PHE A 107 -5.92 13.68 -11.33
N CYS A 108 -4.99 12.90 -10.79
CA CYS A 108 -4.46 11.73 -11.48
C CYS A 108 -5.29 10.49 -11.14
N THR A 109 -6.02 9.96 -12.11
CA THR A 109 -6.86 8.76 -11.96
C THR A 109 -6.04 7.53 -11.59
N GLN A 110 -4.84 7.39 -12.16
CA GLN A 110 -3.92 6.29 -11.83
C GLN A 110 -3.45 6.37 -10.37
N CYS A 111 -3.14 7.56 -9.86
CA CYS A 111 -2.78 7.75 -8.44
C CYS A 111 -3.96 7.44 -7.51
N LEU A 112 -5.17 7.88 -7.86
CA LEU A 112 -6.39 7.56 -7.10
C LEU A 112 -6.63 6.06 -7.00
N LEU A 113 -6.43 5.32 -8.08
CA LEU A 113 -6.56 3.87 -8.08
C LEU A 113 -5.49 3.21 -7.19
N SER A 114 -4.26 3.70 -7.21
CA SER A 114 -3.20 3.19 -6.33
C SER A 114 -3.47 3.47 -4.86
N ASP A 115 -3.99 4.65 -4.52
CA ASP A 115 -4.39 4.99 -3.15
C ASP A 115 -5.57 4.11 -2.69
N ALA A 116 -6.53 3.80 -3.57
CA ALA A 116 -7.59 2.87 -3.25
C ALA A 116 -7.04 1.45 -2.95
N LEU A 117 -6.03 1.00 -3.70
CA LEU A 117 -5.37 -0.28 -3.44
C LEU A 117 -4.58 -0.28 -2.12
N PHE A 118 -3.85 0.79 -1.80
CA PHE A 118 -3.21 0.92 -0.48
C PHE A 118 -4.24 0.96 0.66
N SER A 119 -5.37 1.63 0.47
CA SER A 119 -6.46 1.67 1.45
C SER A 119 -7.04 0.28 1.70
N LEU A 120 -7.26 -0.50 0.63
CA LEU A 120 -7.68 -1.88 0.73
C LEU A 120 -6.65 -2.75 1.49
N THR A 121 -5.36 -2.60 1.19
CA THR A 121 -4.28 -3.27 1.93
C THR A 121 -4.29 -2.90 3.41
N ALA A 122 -4.46 -1.62 3.74
CA ALA A 122 -4.53 -1.15 5.12
C ALA A 122 -5.74 -1.74 5.85
N MET A 123 -6.90 -1.80 5.20
CA MET A 123 -8.12 -2.38 5.76
C MET A 123 -7.94 -3.87 6.06
N LEU A 124 -7.35 -4.64 5.14
CA LEU A 124 -7.09 -6.07 5.32
C LEU A 124 -6.10 -6.32 6.48
N LEU A 125 -5.04 -5.50 6.59
CA LEU A 125 -4.10 -5.56 7.70
C LEU A 125 -4.75 -5.17 9.03
N ALA A 126 -5.61 -4.15 9.04
CA ALA A 126 -6.35 -3.72 10.23
C ALA A 126 -7.31 -4.81 10.73
N LEU A 127 -8.06 -5.45 9.83
CA LEU A 127 -8.95 -6.58 10.16
C LEU A 127 -8.16 -7.76 10.73
N TRP A 128 -7.00 -8.07 10.15
CA TRP A 128 -6.12 -9.11 10.67
C TRP A 128 -5.60 -8.80 12.08
N LEU A 129 -5.12 -7.57 12.30
CA LEU A 129 -4.63 -7.10 13.61
C LEU A 129 -5.75 -7.08 14.66
N TRP A 130 -6.95 -6.65 14.28
CA TRP A 130 -8.13 -6.65 15.13
C TRP A 130 -8.47 -8.06 15.61
N LYS A 131 -8.52 -9.02 14.68
CA LYS A 131 -8.80 -10.42 15.00
C LYS A 131 -7.75 -11.01 15.93
N LYS A 132 -6.46 -10.79 15.64
CA LYS A 132 -5.34 -11.20 16.52
C LYS A 132 -5.50 -10.69 17.95
N ARG A 133 -6.00 -9.46 18.12
CA ARG A 133 -6.22 -8.86 19.45
C ARG A 133 -7.38 -9.55 20.19
N GLN A 134 -8.44 -9.96 19.48
CA GLN A 134 -9.56 -10.69 20.07
C GLN A 134 -9.11 -12.08 20.56
N ASP A 135 -8.40 -12.83 19.72
CA ASP A 135 -7.88 -14.16 20.08
C ASP A 135 -7.01 -14.10 21.35
N LYS A 136 -6.22 -13.01 21.52
CA LYS A 136 -5.41 -12.81 22.73
C LYS A 136 -6.25 -12.57 23.98
N LYS A 137 -7.38 -11.86 23.88
CA LYS A 137 -8.29 -11.59 25.02
C LYS A 137 -9.01 -12.85 25.48
N GLU A 138 -9.49 -13.66 24.54
CA GLU A 138 -10.19 -14.92 24.87
C GLU A 138 -9.26 -15.88 25.63
N ASN A 139 -8.03 -16.06 25.18
CA ASN A 139 -7.05 -16.93 25.85
C ASN A 139 -6.68 -16.47 27.28
N LEU A 140 -6.77 -15.16 27.57
CA LEU A 140 -6.56 -14.62 28.92
C LEU A 140 -7.73 -14.93 29.87
N HIS A 141 -8.95 -15.09 29.34
CA HIS A 141 -10.13 -15.44 30.13
C HIS A 141 -10.17 -16.92 30.51
N TYR A 142 -9.59 -17.81 29.71
CA TYR A 142 -9.48 -19.25 30.03
C TYR A 142 -8.31 -19.61 30.95
N ALA A 143 -7.40 -18.67 31.20
CA ALA A 143 -6.24 -18.86 32.08
C ALA A 143 -6.47 -18.39 33.53
N ARG A 144 -7.69 -17.93 33.86
CA ARG A 144 -8.14 -17.66 35.24
C ARG A 144 -9.17 -18.70 35.65
#